data_AF-A0A421DV11-F1
#
_entry.id   AF-A0A421DV11-F1
#
_cell.length_a   1.000
_cell.length_b   1.000
_cell.length_c   1.000
_cell.angle_alpha   90.00
_cell.angle_beta   90.00
_cell.angle_gamma   90.00
#
_symmetry.space_group_name_H-M   'P 1'
#
loop_
_entity.id
_entity.type
_entity.pdbx_description
1 polymer ?
#
loop_
_entity_poly.entity_id
_entity_poly.type
_entity_poly.pdbx_seq_one_letter_code
_entity_poly.pdbx_strand_id
1 'polypeptide(L)' 'MSPDDTREFRIEETGERVNGLELELHLFFGVWAVVERHDDRWVVATEGGERRTLVAVSD' A
#
# COMPACT_ATOMS: atom_id res chain seq x y z
N MET A 1 2.64 -0.31 18.22
CA MET A 1 2.26 -0.84 16.91
C MET A 1 0.76 -0.69 16.78
N SER A 2 0.35 0.08 15.80
CA SER A 2 -1.04 0.18 15.37
C SER A 2 -1.46 -1.18 14.78
N PRO A 3 -2.74 -1.56 14.85
CA PRO A 3 -3.22 -2.82 14.26
C PRO A 3 -3.04 -2.91 12.73
N ASP A 4 -2.73 -1.79 12.06
CA ASP A 4 -2.38 -1.75 10.64
C ASP A 4 -0.94 -2.21 10.36
N ASP A 5 -0.01 -2.16 11.33
CA ASP A 5 1.39 -2.61 11.16
C ASP A 5 1.50 -4.10 10.76
N THR A 6 0.50 -4.91 11.09
CA THR A 6 0.43 -6.35 10.77
C THR A 6 -0.26 -6.68 9.45
N ARG A 7 -0.84 -5.70 8.76
CA ARG A 7 -1.45 -5.94 7.44
C ARG A 7 -0.37 -6.11 6.39
N GLU A 8 -0.49 -7.12 5.54
CA GLU A 8 0.38 -7.29 4.38
C GLU A 8 -0.42 -7.02 3.11
N PHE A 9 0.20 -6.33 2.15
CA PHE A 9 -0.39 -6.05 0.86
C PHE A 9 0.48 -6.62 -0.25
N ARG A 10 -0.16 -7.11 -1.31
CA ARG A 10 0.50 -7.47 -2.56
C ARG A 10 0.23 -6.37 -3.59
N ILE A 11 1.28 -5.94 -4.27
CA ILE A 11 1.21 -5.05 -5.43
C ILE A 11 0.77 -5.90 -6.62
N GLU A 12 -0.39 -5.64 -7.21
CA GLU A 12 -0.91 -6.47 -8.31
C GLU A 12 0.01 -6.45 -9.53
N GLU A 13 0.61 -5.30 -9.83
CA GLU A 13 1.40 -5.08 -11.05
C GLU A 13 2.73 -5.85 -11.04
N THR A 14 3.38 -5.96 -9.88
CA THR A 14 4.72 -6.57 -9.75
C THR A 14 4.70 -7.88 -8.98
N GLY A 15 3.64 -8.14 -8.22
CA GLY A 15 3.54 -9.24 -7.28
C GLY A 15 4.37 -9.06 -6.01
N GLU A 16 5.08 -7.93 -5.86
CA GLU A 16 5.84 -7.59 -4.67
C GLU A 16 4.92 -7.44 -3.45
N ARG A 17 5.46 -7.67 -2.26
CA ARG A 17 4.74 -7.49 -1.00
C ARG A 17 5.23 -6.23 -0.31
N VAL A 18 4.30 -5.53 0.33
CA VAL A 18 4.58 -4.39 1.21
C VAL A 18 3.82 -4.63 2.51
N ASN A 19 4.51 -4.56 3.65
CA ASN A 19 3.85 -4.66 4.93
C ASN A 19 3.24 -3.31 5.35
N GLY A 20 2.42 -3.32 6.41
CA GLY A 20 1.71 -2.16 6.91
C GLY A 20 2.63 -1.02 7.30
N LEU A 21 3.72 -1.33 8.00
CA LEU A 21 4.73 -0.32 8.39
C LEU A 21 5.38 0.31 7.17
N GLU A 22 5.79 -0.47 6.17
CA GLU A 22 6.37 0.05 4.93
C GLU A 22 5.38 0.96 4.20
N LEU A 23 4.11 0.55 4.08
CA LEU A 23 3.06 1.39 3.49
C LEU A 23 2.89 2.69 4.27
N GLU A 24 2.79 2.63 5.60
CA GLU A 24 2.67 3.82 6.46
C GLU A 24 3.85 4.78 6.26
N LEU A 25 5.08 4.27 6.15
CA LEU A 25 6.27 5.09 5.88
C LEU A 25 6.20 5.75 4.50
N HIS A 26 5.82 5.03 3.44
CA HIS A 26 5.68 5.61 2.10
C HIS A 26 4.66 6.75 2.08
N LEU A 27 3.54 6.59 2.78
CA LEU A 27 2.51 7.62 2.91
C LEU A 27 2.97 8.79 3.78
N PHE A 28 3.63 8.52 4.90
CA PHE A 28 4.13 9.53 5.83
C PHE A 28 5.17 10.45 5.19
N PHE A 29 6.12 9.88 4.43
CA PHE A 29 7.13 10.66 3.71
C PHE A 29 6.61 11.28 2.41
N GLY A 30 5.35 11.02 2.02
CA GLY A 30 4.76 11.53 0.78
C GLY A 30 5.36 10.91 -0.49
N VAL A 31 6.08 9.81 -0.38
CA VAL A 31 6.60 9.05 -1.53
C VAL A 31 5.44 8.43 -2.29
N TRP A 32 4.42 7.95 -1.57
CA TRP A 32 3.16 7.48 -2.14
C TRP A 32 2.00 8.33 -1.65
N ALA A 33 0.95 8.46 -2.47
CA ALA A 33 -0.29 9.12 -2.13
C ALA A 33 -1.48 8.20 -2.42
N VAL A 34 -2.39 8.05 -1.46
CA VAL A 34 -3.63 7.28 -1.66
C VAL A 34 -4.53 8.00 -2.65
N VAL A 35 -4.88 7.31 -3.73
CA VAL A 35 -5.80 7.80 -4.78
C VAL A 35 -7.20 7.24 -4.55
N GLU A 36 -7.29 5.94 -4.26
CA GLU A 36 -8.55 5.23 -3.98
C GLU A 36 -8.35 4.26 -2.82
N ARG A 37 -9.38 4.12 -1.97
CA ARG A 37 -9.35 3.22 -0.81
C ARG A 37 -10.66 2.45 -0.71
N HIS A 38 -10.57 1.13 -0.78
CA HIS A 38 -11.62 0.18 -0.49
C HIS A 38 -11.20 -0.70 0.70
N ASP A 39 -12.10 -1.59 1.14
CA ASP A 39 -11.86 -2.45 2.31
C ASP A 39 -10.69 -3.44 2.09
N ASP A 40 -10.54 -3.98 0.88
CA ASP A 40 -9.56 -5.00 0.51
C ASP A 40 -8.53 -4.53 -0.53
N ARG A 41 -8.75 -3.38 -1.14
CA ARG A 41 -7.93 -2.84 -2.24
C ARG A 41 -7.68 -1.35 -2.13
N TRP A 42 -6.43 -0.94 -2.28
CA TRP A 42 -6.02 0.46 -2.30
C TRP A 42 -5.29 0.77 -3.61
N VAL A 43 -5.45 1.99 -4.10
CA VAL A 43 -4.67 2.49 -5.23
C VAL A 43 -3.84 3.65 -4.73
N VAL A 44 -2.52 3.58 -4.98
CA VAL A 44 -1.57 4.63 -4.61
C VAL A 44 -0.86 5.16 -5.84
N ALA A 45 -0.58 6.45 -5.86
CA ALA A 45 0.32 7.07 -6.82
C ALA A 45 1.71 7.19 -6.21
N THR A 46 2.75 6.75 -6.92
CA THR A 46 4.15 6.92 -6.54
C THR A 46 4.63 8.34 -6.85
N GLU A 47 5.76 8.75 -6.29
CA GLU A 47 6.43 10.02 -6.60
C GLU A 47 6.68 10.21 -8.12
N GLY A 48 6.93 9.12 -8.84
CA GLY A 48 7.09 9.11 -10.30
C GLY A 48 5.79 9.27 -11.10
N GLY A 49 4.63 9.32 -10.42
CA GLY A 49 3.31 9.40 -11.03
C GLY A 49 2.72 8.05 -11.48
N GLU A 50 3.43 6.95 -11.24
CA GLU A 50 2.92 5.60 -11.52
C GLU A 50 1.83 5.22 -10.52
N ARG A 51 0.80 4.48 -10.96
CA ARG A 51 -0.22 3.94 -10.06
C ARG A 51 0.12 2.51 -9.72
N ARG A 52 -0.05 2.15 -8.44
CA ARG A 52 0.10 0.80 -7.93
C ARG A 52 -1.16 0.38 -7.20
N THR A 53 -1.55 -0.87 -7.39
CA THR A 53 -2.74 -1.47 -6.79
C THR A 53 -2.31 -2.40 -5.67
N LEU A 54 -2.65 -2.05 -4.44
CA LEU A 54 -2.35 -2.81 -3.23
C LEU A 54 -3.58 -3.64 -2.86
N VAL A 55 -3.44 -4.96 -2.87
CA VAL A 55 -4.49 -5.89 -2.43
C VAL A 55 -4.08 -6.48 -1.09
N ALA A 56 -4.96 -6.41 -0.10
CA ALA A 56 -4.72 -7.00 1.21
C ALA A 56 -4.52 -8.51 1.06
N VAL A 57 -3.41 -9.03 1.59
CA VAL A 57 -3.20 -10.47 1.71
C VAL A 57 -3.97 -10.89 2.97
N SER A 58 -5.04 -11.65 2.76
CA SER A 58 -5.73 -12.32 3.88
C SER A 58 -4.87 -13.50 4.34
N ASP A 59 -4.70 -13.64 5.65
CA ASP A 59 -4.22 -14.89 6.27
C ASP A 59 -5.29 -15.99 6.14
#